data_AF-Q75ZW4-F1
#
_entry.id   AF-Q75ZW4-F1
#
_cell.length_a   1.000
_cell.length_b   1.000
_cell.length_c   1.000
_cell.angle_alpha   90.00
_cell.angle_beta   90.00
_cell.angle_gamma   90.00
#
_symmetry.space_group_name_H-M   'P 1'
#
loop_
_entity.id
_entity.type
_entity.pdbx_description
1 polymer ?
#
loop_
_entity_poly.entity_id
_entity_poly.type
_entity_poly.pdbx_seq_one_letter_code
_entity_poly.pdbx_strand_id
1 'polypeptide(L)'
;TITNDKGRLSKEDIERMVNEAEKYRNEDEKQKETIAAKNSLESYCFNMKATLDEDNLKSKISESDRNTIMEKCNETIKWLDANQLADKEEYE
;
A
#
# COMPACT_ATOMS: atom_id res chain seq x y z
N THR A 1 -44.73 -16.96 -16.18
CA THR A 1 -44.04 -17.96 -15.34
C THR A 1 -42.58 -17.96 -15.75
N ILE A 2 -41.67 -17.59 -14.86
CA ILE A 2 -40.22 -17.68 -15.12
C ILE A 2 -39.84 -19.15 -14.93
N THR A 3 -39.58 -19.86 -16.04
CA THR A 3 -39.28 -21.28 -16.05
C THR A 3 -37.85 -21.49 -15.56
N ASN A 4 -37.70 -22.12 -14.39
CA ASN A 4 -36.43 -22.51 -13.78
C ASN A 4 -35.95 -23.80 -14.45
N ASP A 5 -35.40 -23.68 -15.66
CA ASP A 5 -34.87 -24.82 -16.41
C ASP A 5 -33.39 -25.05 -16.12
N LYS A 6 -33.06 -26.33 -15.96
CA LYS A 6 -31.83 -26.89 -15.40
C LYS A 6 -30.59 -26.57 -16.26
N GLY A 7 -29.99 -25.41 -16.03
CA GLY A 7 -28.61 -25.07 -16.38
C GLY A 7 -27.78 -24.72 -15.13
N ARG A 8 -28.21 -25.22 -13.96
CA ARG A 8 -27.54 -24.99 -12.67
C ARG A 8 -26.14 -25.58 -12.79
N LEU A 9 -25.14 -24.70 -12.67
CA LEU A 9 -23.71 -25.00 -12.51
C LEU A 9 -23.53 -26.39 -11.90
N SER A 10 -22.74 -27.23 -12.57
CA SER A 10 -22.39 -28.55 -12.04
C SER A 10 -21.68 -28.39 -10.69
N LYS A 11 -21.61 -29.45 -9.88
CA LYS A 11 -20.84 -29.40 -8.62
C LYS A 11 -19.38 -28.97 -8.89
N GLU A 12 -18.82 -29.43 -10.00
CA GLU A 12 -17.47 -29.05 -10.47
C GLU A 12 -17.38 -27.56 -10.83
N ASP A 13 -18.40 -27.01 -11.50
CA ASP A 13 -18.44 -25.57 -11.80
C ASP A 13 -18.58 -24.73 -10.53
N ILE A 14 -19.38 -25.19 -9.55
CA ILE A 14 -19.53 -24.52 -8.25
C ILE A 14 -18.19 -24.54 -7.50
N GLU A 15 -17.52 -25.68 -7.44
CA GLU A 15 -16.19 -25.80 -6.80
C GLU A 15 -15.15 -24.93 -7.50
N ARG A 16 -15.14 -24.90 -8.84
CA ARG A 16 -14.27 -24.00 -9.60
C ARG A 16 -14.55 -22.54 -9.26
N MET A 17 -15.82 -22.13 -9.24
CA MET A 17 -16.19 -20.75 -8.91
C MET A 17 -15.81 -20.36 -7.47
N VAL A 18 -15.94 -21.28 -6.51
CA VAL A 18 -15.51 -21.03 -5.12
C VAL A 18 -13.99 -20.88 -5.04
N ASN A 19 -13.24 -21.74 -5.71
CA ASN A 19 -11.77 -21.66 -5.73
C ASN A 19 -11.27 -20.38 -6.43
N GLU A 20 -11.91 -19.99 -7.55
CA GLU A 20 -11.61 -18.74 -8.23
C GLU A 20 -11.92 -17.53 -7.34
N ALA A 21 -13.08 -17.53 -6.67
CA ALA A 21 -13.46 -16.45 -5.75
C ALA A 21 -12.47 -16.33 -4.58
N GLU A 22 -12.03 -17.45 -4.00
CA GLU A 22 -11.03 -17.44 -2.92
C GLU A 22 -9.67 -16.95 -3.41
N LYS A 23 -9.24 -17.37 -4.61
CA LYS A 23 -8.01 -16.88 -5.23
C LYS A 23 -8.05 -15.36 -5.43
N TYR A 24 -9.11 -14.83 -6.02
CA TYR A 24 -9.24 -13.38 -6.23
C TYR A 24 -9.33 -12.62 -4.90
N ARG A 25 -10.02 -13.16 -3.89
CA ARG A 25 -10.04 -12.57 -2.55
C ARG A 25 -8.63 -12.44 -1.97
N ASN A 26 -7.81 -13.48 -2.10
CA ASN A 26 -6.44 -13.46 -1.59
C ASN A 26 -5.54 -12.48 -2.39
N GLU A 27 -5.73 -12.39 -3.71
CA GLU A 27 -5.02 -11.41 -4.56
C GLU A 27 -5.42 -9.97 -4.19
N ASP A 28 -6.71 -9.70 -3.99
CA ASP A 28 -7.23 -8.41 -3.55
C ASP A 28 -6.70 -8.02 -2.15
N GLU A 29 -6.65 -8.99 -1.22
CA GLU A 29 -6.07 -8.78 0.12
C GLU A 29 -4.58 -8.43 0.03
N LYS A 30 -3.80 -9.15 -0.78
CA LYS A 30 -2.37 -8.84 -0.97
C LYS A 30 -2.16 -7.46 -1.58
N GLN A 31 -2.95 -7.08 -2.58
CA GLN A 31 -2.88 -5.74 -3.18
C GLN A 31 -3.25 -4.65 -2.17
N LYS A 32 -4.31 -4.87 -1.38
CA LYS A 32 -4.73 -3.93 -0.34
C LYS A 32 -3.63 -3.72 0.71
N GLU A 33 -2.98 -4.79 1.16
CA GLU A 33 -1.87 -4.68 2.11
C GLU A 33 -0.68 -3.94 1.52
N THR A 34 -0.34 -4.20 0.26
CA THR A 34 0.76 -3.53 -0.45
C THR A 34 0.50 -2.03 -0.58
N ILE A 35 -0.73 -1.63 -0.96
CA ILE A 35 -1.15 -0.22 -1.01
C ILE A 35 -1.12 0.41 0.37
N ALA A 36 -1.55 -0.30 1.41
CA ALA A 36 -1.52 0.20 2.78
C ALA A 36 -0.10 0.47 3.27
N ALA A 37 0.85 -0.44 2.98
CA ALA A 37 2.27 -0.27 3.31
C ALA A 37 2.85 0.96 2.59
N LYS A 38 2.61 1.09 1.28
CA LYS A 38 3.01 2.26 0.50
C LYS A 38 2.50 3.57 1.12
N ASN A 39 1.20 3.65 1.37
CA ASN A 39 0.57 4.85 1.94
C ASN A 39 1.10 5.16 3.34
N SER A 40 1.43 4.13 4.13
CA SER A 40 2.00 4.28 5.46
C SER A 40 3.40 4.91 5.39
N LEU A 41 4.27 4.41 4.52
CA LEU A 41 5.62 4.95 4.32
C LEU A 41 5.58 6.39 3.77
N GLU A 42 4.73 6.64 2.77
CA GLU A 42 4.54 7.98 2.21
C GLU A 42 4.06 8.97 3.29
N SER A 43 3.03 8.58 4.05
CA SER A 43 2.50 9.40 5.15
C SER A 43 3.56 9.66 6.23
N TYR A 44 4.38 8.66 6.55
CA TYR A 44 5.48 8.81 7.50
C TYR A 44 6.50 9.84 7.02
N CYS A 45 6.93 9.78 5.76
CA CYS A 45 7.84 10.77 5.18
C CYS A 45 7.25 12.19 5.23
N PHE A 46 5.98 12.37 4.86
CA PHE A 46 5.33 13.68 4.95
C PHE A 46 5.22 14.20 6.38
N ASN A 47 4.80 13.34 7.32
CA ASN A 47 4.70 13.70 8.73
C ASN A 47 6.07 14.06 9.33
N MET A 48 7.12 13.32 8.97
CA MET A 48 8.49 13.61 9.42
C MET A 48 8.95 14.98 8.91
N LYS A 49 8.73 15.28 7.63
CA LYS A 49 9.06 16.59 7.05
C LYS A 49 8.33 17.72 7.78
N ALA A 50 7.02 17.57 8.02
CA ALA A 50 6.24 18.56 8.75
C ALA A 50 6.76 18.76 10.19
N THR A 51 7.07 17.66 10.88
CA THR A 51 7.61 17.65 12.26
C THR A 51 8.96 18.37 12.33
N LEU A 52 9.85 18.14 11.37
CA LEU A 52 11.16 18.81 11.30
C LEU A 52 11.03 20.30 10.95
N ASP A 53 9.91 20.70 10.37
CA ASP A 53 9.62 22.09 10.07
C ASP A 53 9.04 22.89 11.24
N GLU A 54 8.68 22.22 12.34
CA GLU A 54 8.20 22.88 13.56
C GLU A 54 9.33 23.66 14.28
N ASP A 55 9.04 24.89 14.69
CA ASP A 55 10.03 25.79 15.33
C ASP A 55 10.62 25.23 16.63
N ASN A 56 9.84 24.42 17.35
CA ASN A 56 10.23 23.75 18.59
C ASN A 56 11.35 22.69 18.37
N LEU A 57 11.44 22.13 17.17
CA LEU A 57 12.34 21.03 16.78
C LEU A 57 13.48 21.55 15.91
N LYS A 58 13.22 22.56 15.08
CA LYS A 58 14.26 23.34 14.38
C LYS A 58 15.32 23.91 15.32
N SER A 59 14.95 24.29 16.53
CA SER A 59 15.92 24.77 17.53
C SER A 59 16.67 23.65 18.26
N LYS A 60 16.19 22.40 18.21
CA LYS A 60 16.73 21.26 18.97
C LYS A 60 17.60 20.31 18.14
N ILE A 61 17.40 20.29 16.83
CA ILE A 61 18.15 19.44 15.89
C ILE A 61 19.18 20.31 15.18
N SER A 62 20.30 19.74 14.74
CA SER A 62 21.25 20.49 13.92
C SER A 62 20.68 20.74 12.52
N GLU A 63 21.11 21.81 11.86
CA GLU A 63 20.69 22.06 10.46
C GLU A 63 21.15 20.94 9.52
N SER A 64 22.35 20.40 9.74
CA SER A 64 22.89 19.27 8.98
C SER A 64 22.01 18.03 9.09
N ASP A 65 21.59 17.66 10.29
CA ASP A 65 20.74 16.47 10.51
C ASP A 65 19.35 16.69 9.90
N ARG A 66 18.77 17.88 10.06
CA ARG A 66 17.49 18.22 9.42
C ARG A 66 17.56 18.08 7.90
N ASN A 67 18.59 18.64 7.28
CA ASN A 67 18.76 18.58 5.84
C ASN A 67 18.93 17.13 5.36
N THR A 68 19.70 16.33 6.11
CA THR A 68 19.89 14.90 5.82
C THR A 68 18.56 14.14 5.88
N ILE A 69 17.76 14.35 6.93
CA ILE A 69 16.46 13.66 7.07
C ILE A 69 15.47 14.13 5.99
N MET A 70 15.44 15.43 5.70
CA MET A 70 14.58 16.02 4.67
C MET A 70 14.93 15.46 3.28
N GLU A 71 16.22 15.35 2.96
CA GLU A 71 16.72 14.75 1.73
C GLU A 71 16.29 13.28 1.64
N LYS A 72 16.48 12.49 2.70
CA LYS A 72 16.04 11.09 2.72
C LYS A 72 14.53 10.94 2.55
N CYS A 73 13.72 11.76 3.21
CA CYS A 73 12.26 11.74 2.99
C CYS A 73 11.90 12.04 1.53
N ASN A 74 12.59 13.00 0.89
CA ASN A 74 12.36 13.34 -0.51
C ASN A 74 12.82 12.22 -1.46
N GLU A 75 13.95 11.57 -1.18
CA GLU A 75 14.43 10.40 -1.94
C GLU A 75 13.43 9.26 -1.87
N THR A 76 12.94 8.95 -0.66
CA THR A 76 11.93 7.89 -0.46
C THR A 76 10.64 8.20 -1.21
N ILE A 77 10.10 9.41 -1.10
CA ILE A 77 8.87 9.80 -1.85
C ILE A 77 9.08 9.65 -3.37
N LYS A 78 10.21 10.12 -3.90
CA LYS A 78 10.54 9.94 -5.33
C LYS A 78 10.63 8.46 -5.72
N TRP A 79 11.19 7.62 -4.85
CA TRP A 79 11.26 6.20 -5.09
C TRP A 79 9.86 5.56 -5.06
N LEU A 80 8.97 5.96 -4.16
CA LEU A 80 7.58 5.49 -4.12
C LEU A 80 6.75 5.88 -5.36
N ASP A 81 7.02 7.07 -5.91
CA ASP A 81 6.41 7.53 -7.16
C ASP A 81 6.88 6.71 -8.37
N ALA A 82 8.17 6.38 -8.41
CA ALA A 82 8.78 5.60 -9.49
C ALA A 82 8.46 4.10 -9.40
N ASN A 83 8.23 3.56 -8.20
CA ASN A 83 8.05 2.14 -7.94
C ASN A 83 6.64 1.87 -7.40
N GLN A 84 5.62 2.10 -8.22
CA GLN A 84 4.21 1.91 -7.83
C GLN A 84 3.78 0.43 -7.72
N LEU A 85 4.59 -0.48 -8.24
CA LEU A 85 4.34 -1.93 -8.28
C LEU A 85 5.38 -2.71 -7.45
N ALA A 86 6.03 -2.05 -6.50
CA ALA A 86 6.98 -2.72 -5.59
C ALA A 86 6.22 -3.69 -4.68
N ASP A 87 6.92 -4.72 -4.20
CA ASP A 87 6.33 -5.65 -3.25
C ASP A 87 6.15 -4.98 -1.87
N LYS A 88 5.20 -5.49 -1.08
CA LYS A 88 4.93 -5.01 0.29
C LYS A 88 6.21 -4.90 1.13
N GLU A 89 7.09 -5.89 1.02
CA GLU A 89 8.38 -5.97 1.74
C GLU A 89 9.35 -4.84 1.37
N GLU A 90 9.20 -4.22 0.20
CA GLU A 90 10.02 -3.08 -0.21
C GLU A 90 9.47 -1.74 0.31
N TYR A 91 8.21 -1.71 0.75
CA TYR A 91 7.58 -0.54 1.38
C TYR A 91 7.70 -0.52 2.91
N GLU A 92 8.15 -1.62 3.53
CA GLU A 92 8.36 -1.77 4.98
C GLU A 92 9.84 -1.57 5.36
#